data_AF-D3L702-F1
#
_entry.id   AF-D3L702-F1
#
_cell.length_a   1.000
_cell.length_b   1.000
_cell.length_c   1.000
_cell.angle_alpha   90.00
_cell.angle_beta   90.00
_cell.angle_gamma   90.00
#
_symmetry.space_group_name_H-M   'P 1'
#
loop_
_entity.id
_entity.type
_entity.pdbx_description
1 polymer ?
#
loop_
_entity_poly.entity_id
_entity_poly.type
_entity_poly.pdbx_seq_one_letter_code
_entity_poly.pdbx_strand_id
1 'polypeptide(L)'
;MAKLILIGFMGSGKTTIGRLLAEKLAIPQLDLDALIVQENKQSINDIFTEVGEEHFRKMETVALKKAINQNVILSTGGGAPIKKLNQTILKSVDAPIVFLNAEFKTIEKRINRDASWPLLKRIAELKQRYIKQNFIYRDLADIEITTDRKSPDLIVEAILEKYDEI
;
A
#
# COMPACT_ATOMS: atom_id res chain seq x y z
N MET A 1 -3.90 -18.05 -0.62
CA MET A 1 -4.61 -16.76 -0.61
C MET A 1 -3.94 -15.84 0.38
N ALA A 2 -3.93 -14.53 0.13
CA ALA A 2 -3.34 -13.54 1.02
C ALA A 2 -3.96 -13.66 2.41
N LYS A 3 -3.17 -13.39 3.45
CA LYS A 3 -3.61 -13.51 4.85
C LYS A 3 -3.98 -12.18 5.47
N LEU A 4 -3.45 -11.10 4.92
CA LEU A 4 -3.72 -9.72 5.30
C LEU A 4 -3.29 -8.82 4.15
N ILE A 5 -4.07 -7.78 3.85
CA ILE A 5 -3.77 -6.84 2.77
C ILE A 5 -3.58 -5.42 3.35
N LEU A 6 -2.41 -4.83 3.14
CA LEU A 6 -2.09 -3.47 3.54
C LEU A 6 -2.35 -2.50 2.40
N ILE A 7 -3.25 -1.53 2.63
CA ILE A 7 -3.54 -0.41 1.73
C ILE A 7 -3.23 0.94 2.39
N GLY A 8 -3.14 1.98 1.58
CA GLY A 8 -2.92 3.35 2.03
C GLY A 8 -1.99 4.14 1.12
N PHE A 9 -1.91 5.44 1.35
CA PHE A 9 -1.14 6.36 0.51
C PHE A 9 0.37 6.06 0.56
N MET A 10 1.14 6.56 -0.41
CA MET A 10 2.61 6.49 -0.32
C MET A 10 3.11 7.15 0.99
N GLY A 11 4.17 6.61 1.59
CA GLY A 11 4.66 7.11 2.88
C GLY A 11 3.80 6.72 4.11
N SER A 12 2.71 5.95 3.93
CA SER A 12 1.91 5.46 5.08
C SER A 12 2.63 4.40 5.94
N GLY A 13 3.69 3.78 5.41
CA GLY A 13 4.50 2.79 6.13
C GLY A 13 4.23 1.33 5.75
N LYS A 14 3.44 1.05 4.70
CA LYS A 14 3.07 -0.31 4.26
C LYS A 14 4.26 -1.28 4.19
N THR A 15 5.35 -0.90 3.53
CA THR A 15 6.53 -1.76 3.39
C THR A 15 7.14 -2.11 4.75
N THR A 16 7.29 -1.12 5.64
CA THR A 16 7.82 -1.33 6.99
C THR A 16 6.89 -2.19 7.85
N ILE A 17 5.60 -1.86 7.88
CA ILE A 17 4.60 -2.56 8.69
C ILE A 17 4.38 -3.99 8.18
N GLY A 18 4.32 -4.19 6.87
CA GLY A 18 4.19 -5.51 6.26
C GLY A 18 5.38 -6.42 6.58
N ARG A 19 6.60 -5.88 6.65
CA ARG A 19 7.79 -6.65 7.03
C ARG A 19 7.71 -7.11 8.48
N LEU A 20 7.35 -6.21 9.38
CA LEU A 20 7.21 -6.53 10.80
C LEU A 20 6.07 -7.50 11.07
N LEU A 21 4.91 -7.34 10.40
CA LEU A 21 3.82 -8.31 10.46
C LEU A 21 4.26 -9.68 9.94
N ALA A 22 5.01 -9.72 8.85
CA ALA A 22 5.54 -10.96 8.29
C ALA A 22 6.46 -11.70 9.28
N GLU A 23 7.33 -10.97 9.97
CA GLU A 23 8.19 -11.51 11.03
C GLU A 23 7.36 -12.03 12.23
N LYS A 24 6.37 -11.26 12.69
CA LYS A 24 5.54 -11.62 13.85
C LYS A 24 4.61 -12.79 13.60
N LEU A 25 4.02 -12.88 12.40
CA LEU A 25 3.07 -13.92 12.03
C LEU A 25 3.74 -15.15 11.37
N ALA A 26 5.05 -15.10 11.11
CA ALA A 26 5.76 -16.09 10.32
C ALA A 26 5.14 -16.35 8.93
N ILE A 27 4.61 -15.29 8.30
CA ILE A 27 4.01 -15.30 6.96
C ILE A 27 4.84 -14.39 6.06
N PRO A 28 5.29 -14.82 4.86
CA PRO A 28 6.08 -13.96 3.98
C PRO A 28 5.35 -12.67 3.59
N GLN A 29 6.08 -11.56 3.48
CA GLN A 29 5.55 -10.34 2.88
C GLN A 29 5.72 -10.39 1.36
N LEU A 30 4.71 -9.89 0.63
CA LEU A 30 4.83 -9.56 -0.79
C LEU A 30 4.45 -8.08 -0.98
N ASP A 31 5.40 -7.28 -1.48
CA ASP A 31 5.13 -5.90 -1.90
C ASP A 31 4.83 -5.87 -3.41
N LEU A 32 3.67 -5.32 -3.77
CA LEU A 32 3.17 -5.35 -5.14
C LEU A 32 4.04 -4.52 -6.10
N ASP A 33 4.57 -3.39 -5.63
CA ASP A 33 5.45 -2.54 -6.41
C ASP A 33 6.79 -3.25 -6.65
N ALA A 34 7.31 -3.94 -5.62
CA ALA A 34 8.52 -4.77 -5.74
C ALA A 34 8.32 -5.95 -6.71
N LEU A 35 7.17 -6.62 -6.68
CA LEU A 35 6.84 -7.70 -7.61
C LEU A 35 6.85 -7.21 -9.07
N ILE A 36 6.26 -6.04 -9.34
CA ILE A 36 6.26 -5.45 -10.69
C ILE A 36 7.70 -5.14 -11.14
N VAL A 37 8.52 -4.52 -10.29
CA VAL A 37 9.92 -4.23 -10.60
C VAL A 37 10.70 -5.51 -10.89
N GLN A 38 10.50 -6.56 -10.08
CA GLN A 38 11.17 -7.85 -10.27
C GLN A 38 10.76 -8.54 -11.58
N GLU A 39 9.47 -8.57 -11.91
CA GLU A 39 8.96 -9.24 -13.12
C GLU A 39 9.41 -8.51 -14.41
N ASN A 40 9.57 -7.18 -14.36
CA ASN A 40 9.89 -6.37 -15.54
C ASN A 40 11.38 -5.99 -15.64
N LYS A 41 12.16 -6.22 -14.58
CA LYS A 41 13.58 -5.84 -14.50
C LYS A 41 13.83 -4.35 -14.78
N GLN A 42 12.86 -3.51 -14.44
CA GLN A 42 12.86 -2.07 -14.68
C GLN A 42 12.33 -1.34 -13.45
N SER A 43 12.80 -0.12 -13.21
CA SER A 43 12.24 0.70 -12.14
C SER A 43 10.83 1.16 -12.51
N ILE A 44 10.01 1.48 -11.50
CA ILE A 44 8.67 2.05 -11.75
C ILE A 44 8.78 3.32 -12.58
N ASN A 45 9.77 4.19 -12.31
CA ASN A 45 9.95 5.43 -13.07
C ASN A 45 10.23 5.17 -14.56
N ASP A 46 11.02 4.15 -14.87
CA ASP A 46 11.32 3.77 -16.26
C ASP A 46 10.06 3.24 -16.94
N ILE A 47 9.30 2.36 -16.27
CA ILE A 47 8.03 1.84 -16.79
C ILE A 47 7.05 2.99 -17.07
N PHE A 48 6.90 3.94 -16.16
CA PHE A 48 6.05 5.11 -16.37
C PHE A 48 6.52 5.98 -17.54
N THR A 49 7.84 6.12 -17.74
CA THR A 49 8.43 6.91 -18.83
C THR A 49 8.24 6.23 -20.18
N GLU A 50 8.42 4.91 -20.24
CA GLU A 50 8.40 4.14 -21.49
C GLU A 50 6.99 3.82 -21.97
N VAL A 51 6.10 3.37 -21.08
CA VAL A 51 4.78 2.84 -21.46
C VAL A 51 3.60 3.57 -20.80
N GLY A 52 3.88 4.54 -19.92
CA GLY A 52 2.87 5.41 -19.31
C GLY A 52 2.11 4.80 -18.13
N GLU A 53 1.42 5.67 -17.38
CA GLU A 53 0.68 5.29 -16.17
C GLU A 53 -0.42 4.26 -16.45
N GLU A 54 -1.17 4.41 -17.54
CA GLU A 54 -2.28 3.50 -17.84
C GLU A 54 -1.81 2.05 -18.01
N HIS A 55 -0.67 1.84 -18.68
CA HIS A 55 -0.09 0.53 -18.86
C HIS A 55 0.44 -0.03 -17.53
N PHE A 56 1.12 0.79 -16.73
CA PHE A 56 1.50 0.42 -15.37
C PHE A 56 0.28 -0.05 -14.54
N ARG A 57 -0.86 0.65 -14.63
CA ARG A 57 -2.10 0.23 -13.93
C ARG A 57 -2.66 -1.09 -14.45
N LYS A 58 -2.40 -1.49 -15.69
CA LYS A 58 -2.75 -2.83 -16.21
C LYS A 58 -1.82 -3.88 -15.61
N MET A 59 -0.52 -3.62 -15.57
CA MET A 59 0.48 -4.49 -14.94
C MET A 59 0.20 -4.68 -13.45
N GLU A 60 -0.14 -3.60 -12.73
CA GLU A 60 -0.52 -3.61 -11.31
C GLU A 60 -1.75 -4.50 -11.07
N THR A 61 -2.73 -4.49 -11.97
CA THR A 61 -3.90 -5.40 -11.90
C THR A 61 -3.49 -6.86 -12.07
N VAL A 62 -2.61 -7.16 -13.03
CA VAL A 62 -2.13 -8.52 -13.28
C VAL A 62 -1.32 -9.04 -12.10
N ALA A 63 -0.40 -8.22 -11.58
CA ALA A 63 0.39 -8.54 -10.40
C ALA A 63 -0.51 -8.77 -9.18
N LEU A 64 -1.54 -7.93 -8.99
CA LEU A 64 -2.49 -8.09 -7.87
C LEU A 64 -3.21 -9.44 -7.94
N LYS A 65 -3.72 -9.82 -9.12
CA LYS A 65 -4.38 -11.13 -9.32
C LYS A 65 -3.47 -12.31 -8.97
N LYS A 66 -2.17 -12.22 -9.26
CA LYS A 66 -1.20 -13.25 -8.85
C LYS A 66 -0.98 -13.23 -7.34
N ALA A 67 -0.78 -12.05 -6.76
CA ALA A 67 -0.41 -11.87 -5.36
C ALA A 67 -1.52 -12.31 -4.39
N ILE A 68 -2.78 -12.01 -4.67
CA ILE A 68 -3.91 -12.37 -3.78
C ILE A 68 -4.07 -13.89 -3.58
N ASN A 69 -3.52 -14.70 -4.48
CA ASN A 69 -3.60 -16.16 -4.40
C ASN A 69 -2.47 -16.77 -3.55
N GLN A 70 -1.45 -16.00 -3.16
CA GLN A 70 -0.29 -16.48 -2.41
C GLN A 70 -0.51 -16.36 -0.90
N ASN A 71 0.10 -17.24 -0.10
CA ASN A 71 0.00 -17.21 1.37
C ASN A 71 0.94 -16.14 1.96
N VAL A 72 0.56 -14.86 1.84
CA VAL A 72 1.42 -13.70 2.12
C VAL A 72 0.69 -12.57 2.86
N ILE A 73 1.48 -11.70 3.51
CA ILE A 73 1.07 -10.34 3.88
C ILE A 73 1.29 -9.44 2.65
N LEU A 74 0.19 -9.02 2.01
CA LEU A 74 0.24 -8.28 0.76
C LEU A 74 0.29 -6.77 1.01
N SER A 75 1.37 -6.10 0.63
CA SER A 75 1.46 -4.64 0.59
C SER A 75 1.13 -4.13 -0.81
N THR A 76 0.08 -3.32 -0.97
CA THR A 76 -0.27 -2.78 -2.30
C THR A 76 0.47 -1.48 -2.59
N GLY A 77 0.70 -1.18 -3.87
CA GLY A 77 1.03 0.18 -4.31
C GLY A 77 -0.11 1.15 -3.97
N GLY A 78 0.20 2.44 -3.79
CA GLY A 78 -0.82 3.44 -3.44
C GLY A 78 -1.91 3.61 -4.51
N GLY A 79 -1.58 3.36 -5.78
CA GLY A 79 -2.55 3.44 -6.87
C GLY A 79 -3.42 2.20 -7.06
N ALA A 80 -2.99 1.03 -6.57
CA ALA A 80 -3.68 -0.23 -6.83
C ALA A 80 -5.15 -0.21 -6.36
N PRO A 81 -5.49 0.24 -5.14
CA PRO A 81 -6.88 0.24 -4.67
C PRO A 81 -7.79 1.26 -5.38
N ILE A 82 -7.23 2.18 -6.18
CA ILE A 82 -7.99 3.26 -6.83
C ILE A 82 -8.74 2.75 -8.06
N LYS A 83 -8.20 1.72 -8.72
CA LYS A 83 -8.82 1.14 -9.90
C LYS A 83 -10.01 0.28 -9.50
N LYS A 84 -11.19 0.55 -10.07
CA LYS A 84 -12.45 -0.15 -9.74
C LYS A 84 -12.34 -1.68 -9.86
N LEU A 85 -11.67 -2.18 -10.88
CA LEU A 85 -11.43 -3.62 -11.04
C LEU A 85 -10.63 -4.20 -9.86
N ASN A 86 -9.60 -3.48 -9.38
CA ASN A 86 -8.81 -3.92 -8.24
C ASN A 86 -9.62 -3.87 -6.95
N GLN A 87 -10.55 -2.92 -6.80
CA GLN A 87 -11.48 -2.89 -5.66
C GLN A 87 -12.33 -4.16 -5.60
N THR A 88 -12.90 -4.58 -6.73
CA THR A 88 -13.66 -5.83 -6.83
C THR A 88 -12.80 -7.05 -6.49
N ILE A 89 -11.56 -7.09 -6.98
CA ILE A 89 -10.61 -8.17 -6.66
C ILE A 89 -10.32 -8.19 -5.16
N LEU A 90 -9.95 -7.05 -4.58
CA LEU A 90 -9.62 -6.93 -3.16
C LEU A 90 -10.80 -7.36 -2.26
N LYS A 91 -12.02 -6.87 -2.53
CA LYS A 91 -13.24 -7.23 -1.77
C LYS A 91 -13.65 -8.70 -1.96
N SER A 92 -13.11 -9.41 -2.96
CA SER A 92 -13.40 -10.83 -3.18
C SER A 92 -12.45 -11.78 -2.43
N VAL A 93 -11.36 -11.26 -1.85
CA VAL A 93 -10.42 -12.06 -1.10
C VAL A 93 -10.94 -12.24 0.32
N ASP A 94 -10.92 -13.48 0.81
CA ASP A 94 -11.18 -13.80 2.21
C ASP A 94 -9.94 -13.48 3.06
N ALA A 95 -9.65 -12.18 3.21
CA ALA A 95 -8.53 -11.65 3.97
C ALA A 95 -8.83 -10.21 4.40
N PRO A 96 -8.49 -9.82 5.65
CA PRO A 96 -8.74 -8.46 6.11
C PRO A 96 -7.89 -7.44 5.35
N ILE A 97 -8.55 -6.36 4.95
CA ILE A 97 -7.94 -5.19 4.32
C ILE A 97 -7.69 -4.14 5.40
N VAL A 98 -6.41 -3.91 5.69
CA VAL A 98 -5.94 -2.95 6.68
C VAL A 98 -5.49 -1.66 5.99
N PHE A 99 -6.20 -0.57 6.26
CA PHE A 99 -5.81 0.77 5.85
C PHE A 99 -4.89 1.43 6.87
N LEU A 100 -3.65 1.66 6.45
CA LEU A 100 -2.68 2.47 7.19
C LEU A 100 -2.96 3.96 6.92
N ASN A 101 -3.74 4.56 7.80
CA ASN A 101 -4.13 5.96 7.74
C ASN A 101 -3.04 6.84 8.34
N ALA A 102 -2.48 7.74 7.54
CA ALA A 102 -1.51 8.72 7.99
C ALA A 102 -1.99 10.10 7.55
N GLU A 103 -1.91 11.10 8.43
CA GLU A 103 -2.17 12.47 8.03
C GLU A 103 -1.21 12.89 6.91
N PHE A 104 -1.68 13.72 5.99
CA PHE A 104 -0.85 14.24 4.90
C PHE A 104 0.43 14.91 5.40
N LYS A 105 0.39 15.59 6.57
CA LYS A 105 1.56 16.20 7.20
C LYS A 105 2.61 15.16 7.63
N THR A 106 2.19 13.98 8.07
CA THR A 106 3.09 12.87 8.41
C THR A 106 3.67 12.25 7.14
N ILE A 107 2.85 12.05 6.12
CA ILE A 107 3.28 11.58 4.80
C ILE A 107 4.34 12.52 4.21
N GLU A 108 4.06 13.81 4.19
CA GLU A 108 4.96 14.85 3.68
C GLU A 108 6.32 14.81 4.40
N LYS A 109 6.32 14.70 5.74
CA LYS A 109 7.56 14.58 6.53
C LYS A 109 8.35 13.32 6.20
N ARG A 110 7.69 12.18 5.97
CA ARG A 110 8.35 10.91 5.63
C ARG A 110 8.96 10.98 4.23
N ILE A 111 8.19 11.45 3.25
CA ILE A 111 8.64 11.60 1.87
C ILE A 111 9.79 12.61 1.74
N ASN A 112 9.73 13.74 2.45
CA ASN A 112 10.79 14.76 2.43
C ASN A 112 12.10 14.30 3.08
N ARG A 113 12.09 13.23 3.89
CA ARG A 113 13.33 12.63 4.42
C ARG A 113 14.03 11.75 3.40
N ASP A 114 13.28 11.15 2.47
CA ASP A 114 13.77 10.17 1.49
C ASP A 114 14.12 10.79 0.13
N ALA A 115 13.77 12.05 -0.13
CA ALA A 115 13.97 12.70 -1.43
C ALA A 115 14.50 14.13 -1.34
N SER A 116 15.37 14.44 -2.29
CA SER A 116 15.88 15.77 -2.59
C SER A 116 14.75 16.79 -2.82
N TRP A 117 15.10 18.07 -2.74
CA TRP A 117 14.23 19.24 -2.88
C TRP A 117 13.18 19.30 -4.03
N PRO A 118 13.21 18.52 -5.14
CA PRO A 118 12.21 18.60 -6.20
C PRO A 118 10.74 18.31 -5.84
N LEU A 119 10.44 17.67 -4.70
CA LEU A 119 9.05 17.33 -4.33
C LEU A 119 8.20 18.51 -3.82
N LEU A 120 8.83 19.58 -3.33
CA LEU A 120 8.11 20.76 -2.81
C LEU A 120 7.18 21.40 -3.87
N LYS A 121 7.58 21.33 -5.15
CA LYS A 121 6.79 21.90 -6.27
C LYS A 121 5.49 21.13 -6.56
N ARG A 122 5.31 19.93 -6.01
CA ARG A 122 4.16 19.05 -6.29
C ARG A 122 3.32 18.71 -5.06
N ILE A 123 3.59 19.34 -3.91
CA ILE A 123 2.86 19.08 -2.65
C ILE A 123 1.36 19.29 -2.81
N ALA A 124 0.94 20.37 -3.49
CA ALA A 124 -0.49 20.65 -3.69
C ALA A 124 -1.18 19.54 -4.50
N GLU A 125 -0.54 19.06 -5.58
CA GLU A 125 -1.03 17.94 -6.40
C GLU A 125 -1.09 16.64 -5.57
N LEU A 126 -0.04 16.36 -4.79
CA LEU A 126 0.02 15.21 -3.90
C LEU A 126 -1.08 15.25 -2.84
N LYS A 127 -1.36 16.43 -2.27
CA LYS A 127 -2.45 16.61 -1.28
C LYS A 127 -3.81 16.34 -1.90
N GLN A 128 -4.05 16.82 -3.12
CA GLN A 128 -5.29 16.52 -3.84
C GLN A 128 -5.45 15.02 -4.13
N ARG A 129 -4.36 14.36 -4.56
CA ARG A 129 -4.34 12.90 -4.74
C ARG A 129 -4.63 12.18 -3.42
N TYR A 130 -3.97 12.56 -2.34
CA TYR A 130 -4.19 12.01 -1.00
C TYR A 130 -5.66 12.09 -0.59
N ILE A 131 -6.30 13.26 -0.71
CA ILE A 131 -7.71 13.44 -0.33
C ILE A 131 -8.62 12.48 -1.11
N LYS A 132 -8.44 12.39 -2.43
CA LYS A 132 -9.25 11.51 -3.29
C LYS A 132 -9.04 10.03 -2.97
N GLN A 133 -7.79 9.63 -2.73
CA GLN A 133 -7.43 8.24 -2.49
C GLN A 133 -7.84 7.75 -1.10
N ASN A 134 -7.75 8.60 -0.08
CA ASN A 134 -8.13 8.25 1.30
C ASN A 134 -9.59 7.83 1.45
N PHE A 135 -10.50 8.47 0.71
CA PHE A 135 -11.91 8.07 0.72
C PHE A 135 -12.08 6.63 0.22
N ILE A 136 -11.35 6.27 -0.84
CA ILE A 136 -11.38 4.92 -1.42
C ILE A 136 -10.75 3.90 -0.46
N TYR A 137 -9.62 4.24 0.17
CA TYR A 137 -9.01 3.32 1.13
C TYR A 137 -9.94 3.02 2.30
N ARG A 138 -10.61 4.04 2.84
CA ARG A 138 -11.56 3.88 3.94
C ARG A 138 -12.78 3.04 3.55
N ASP A 139 -13.30 3.18 2.32
CA ASP A 139 -14.42 2.35 1.82
C ASP A 139 -14.03 0.87 1.61
N LEU A 140 -12.74 0.59 1.40
CA LEU A 140 -12.23 -0.75 1.17
C LEU A 140 -11.80 -1.47 2.45
N ALA A 141 -11.51 -0.73 3.52
CA ALA A 141 -10.85 -1.29 4.68
C ALA A 141 -11.82 -1.96 5.64
N ASP A 142 -11.46 -3.15 6.10
CA ASP A 142 -12.08 -3.80 7.25
C ASP A 142 -11.52 -3.22 8.54
N ILE A 143 -10.24 -2.83 8.53
CA ILE A 143 -9.52 -2.24 9.66
C ILE A 143 -8.86 -0.93 9.24
N GLU A 144 -9.11 0.16 9.98
CA GLU A 144 -8.37 1.42 9.82
C GLU A 144 -7.43 1.64 11.03
N ILE A 145 -6.13 1.84 10.75
CA ILE A 145 -5.11 2.13 11.77
C ILE A 145 -4.46 3.48 11.50
N THR A 146 -4.62 4.41 12.45
CA THR A 146 -3.86 5.67 12.46
C THR A 146 -2.40 5.42 12.79
N THR A 147 -1.49 5.87 11.92
CA THR A 147 -0.03 5.67 12.01
C THR A 147 0.74 6.91 12.48
N ASP A 148 0.04 8.03 12.69
CA ASP A 148 0.64 9.30 13.09
C ASP A 148 1.27 9.23 14.49
N ARG A 149 2.52 9.67 14.61
CA ARG A 149 3.28 9.74 15.87
C ARG A 149 3.38 8.41 16.64
N LYS A 150 3.22 7.27 15.95
CA LYS A 150 3.40 5.93 16.51
C LYS A 150 4.68 5.29 15.96
N SER A 151 5.33 4.46 16.78
CA SER A 151 6.39 3.58 16.29
C SER A 151 5.80 2.48 15.41
N PRO A 152 6.59 1.90 14.50
CA PRO A 152 6.16 0.74 13.72
C PRO A 152 5.65 -0.42 14.58
N ASP A 153 6.30 -0.70 15.73
CA ASP A 153 5.90 -1.78 16.64
C ASP A 153 4.49 -1.57 17.22
N LEU A 154 4.18 -0.35 17.69
CA LEU A 154 2.84 -0.03 18.20
C LEU A 154 1.75 -0.13 17.13
N ILE A 155 2.10 0.16 15.87
CA ILE A 155 1.17 0.01 14.74
C ILE A 155 0.92 -1.47 14.47
N VAL A 156 1.96 -2.30 14.50
CA VAL A 156 1.87 -3.75 14.30
C VAL A 156 1.05 -4.40 15.41
N GLU A 157 1.31 -4.06 16.67
CA GLU A 157 0.53 -4.54 17.82
C GLU A 157 -0.96 -4.21 17.66
N ALA A 158 -1.29 -2.96 17.33
CA ALA A 158 -2.67 -2.55 17.10
C ALA A 158 -3.34 -3.25 15.91
N ILE A 159 -2.57 -3.68 14.90
CA ILE A 159 -3.09 -4.51 13.80
C ILE A 159 -3.36 -5.92 14.28
N LEU A 160 -2.42 -6.52 15.03
CA LEU A 160 -2.55 -7.89 15.53
C LEU A 160 -3.74 -8.03 16.50
N GLU A 161 -3.92 -7.07 17.41
CA GLU A 161 -5.09 -7.04 18.30
C GLU A 161 -6.40 -7.11 17.53
N LYS A 162 -6.52 -6.34 16.44
CA LYS A 162 -7.72 -6.35 15.59
C LYS A 162 -7.80 -7.56 14.67
N TYR A 163 -6.65 -8.13 14.29
CA TYR A 163 -6.59 -9.31 13.44
C TYR A 163 -7.12 -10.54 14.18
N ASP A 164 -6.86 -10.65 15.48
CA ASP A 164 -7.32 -11.77 16.31
C ASP A 164 -8.83 -11.69 16.66
N GLU A 165 -9.46 -10.53 16.45
CA GLU A 165 -10.91 -10.30 16.68
C GLU A 165 -11.79 -10.73 15.49
N ILE A 166 -11.19 -11.08 14.34
CA ILE A 166 -11.88 -11.37 13.06
C ILE A 166 -11.72 -12.85 12.71
#